data_AF-A0A1E1JUI9-F1
#
_entry.id   AF-A0A1E1JUI9-F1
#
_cell.length_a   1.000
_cell.length_b   1.000
_cell.length_c   1.000
_cell.angle_alpha   90.00
_cell.angle_beta   90.00
_cell.angle_gamma   90.00
#
_symmetry.space_group_name_H-M   'P 1'
#
loop_
_entity.id
_entity.type
_entity.pdbx_description
1 polymer ?
#
loop_
_entity_poly.entity_id
_entity_poly.type
_entity_poly.pdbx_seq_one_letter_code
_entity_poly.pdbx_strand_id
1 'polypeptide(L)'
;MLAECILRHNTSLQALNRKDMDNEAYATENGHPLPSNPPAQYSTDPNPPLDFDILDARSQQALSDHEWSTGHPPSSISYIAHDLTVIVHDGAAISVRILHPSLSRLDEKGEGKGLPVLFVTHGRGWMQGTHLSEEAWLYWYLCEEFDIVVVSVEYRLAPEHRFSVWIEDRWDVLEVVLASDTVRSSSSSASSAAEGANENMFARLDVALDLKKVFLAGSSSGAGTSAVLSQMCRDRNIPIAGVILNVPVVCDYRHFPSPSHTPVPISSYMQAIPTFSSSAMVTVWSTTHPSPNTGSSPKPLLY
;
A
#
# COMPACT_ATOMS: atom_id res chain seq x y z
N MET A 1 25.45 1.89 3.55
CA MET A 1 25.26 0.82 4.55
C MET A 1 23.89 0.17 4.47
N LEU A 2 22.77 0.92 4.36
CA LEU A 2 21.42 0.32 4.14
C LEU A 2 21.28 -0.42 2.79
N ALA A 3 21.86 0.13 1.73
CA ALA A 3 21.96 -0.56 0.43
C ALA A 3 22.80 -1.85 0.51
N GLU A 4 23.81 -1.91 1.40
CA GLU A 4 24.64 -3.11 1.55
C GLU A 4 23.99 -4.21 2.39
N CYS A 5 23.12 -3.91 3.35
CA CYS A 5 22.40 -4.97 4.08
C CYS A 5 21.35 -5.67 3.20
N ILE A 6 20.67 -4.92 2.33
CA ILE A 6 19.69 -5.46 1.37
C ILE A 6 20.41 -6.14 0.17
N LEU A 7 21.60 -5.67 -0.22
CA LEU A 7 22.40 -6.27 -1.28
C LEU A 7 23.23 -7.49 -0.83
N ARG A 8 23.70 -7.56 0.42
CA ARG A 8 24.48 -8.72 0.93
C ARG A 8 23.64 -9.98 1.09
N HIS A 9 22.31 -9.88 1.15
CA HIS A 9 21.41 -11.03 1.03
C HIS A 9 20.99 -11.31 -0.43
N ASN A 10 21.31 -10.42 -1.38
CA ASN A 10 20.99 -10.57 -2.81
C ASN A 10 22.16 -11.10 -3.66
N THR A 11 23.38 -11.16 -3.14
CA THR A 11 24.55 -11.65 -3.90
C THR A 11 24.57 -13.16 -4.15
N SER A 12 23.61 -13.94 -3.65
CA SER A 12 23.42 -15.35 -4.04
C SER A 12 22.33 -15.58 -5.10
N LEU A 13 21.55 -14.55 -5.47
CA LEU A 13 20.42 -14.69 -6.39
C LEU A 13 20.82 -14.80 -7.87
N GLN A 14 22.10 -14.61 -8.21
CA GLN A 14 22.60 -14.86 -9.57
C GLN A 14 22.89 -16.34 -9.86
N ALA A 15 22.70 -17.24 -8.89
CA ALA A 15 22.87 -18.69 -9.07
C ALA A 15 21.58 -19.50 -8.77
N LEU A 16 20.43 -18.85 -8.57
CA LEU A 16 19.16 -19.55 -8.44
C LEU A 16 18.69 -20.01 -9.82
N ASN A 17 19.17 -21.20 -10.19
CA ASN A 17 18.49 -22.10 -11.11
C ASN A 17 16.99 -22.01 -10.81
N ARG A 18 16.18 -21.57 -11.79
CA ARG A 18 14.76 -21.23 -11.66
C ARG A 18 13.91 -22.46 -11.28
N LYS A 19 14.06 -22.93 -10.06
CA LYS A 19 13.26 -23.98 -9.47
C LYS A 19 12.28 -23.29 -8.55
N ASP A 20 11.00 -23.46 -8.84
CA ASP A 20 9.95 -23.02 -7.94
C ASP A 20 10.23 -23.54 -6.53
N MET A 21 10.00 -22.68 -5.52
CA MET A 21 10.35 -22.97 -4.14
C MET A 21 9.33 -23.94 -3.56
N ASP A 22 9.79 -25.01 -2.94
CA ASP A 22 8.93 -25.89 -2.15
C ASP A 22 9.10 -25.50 -0.69
N ASN A 23 8.10 -24.81 -0.12
CA ASN A 23 8.20 -24.26 1.23
C ASN A 23 8.22 -25.36 2.30
N GLU A 24 7.56 -26.49 2.06
CA GLU A 24 7.57 -27.64 2.96
C GLU A 24 8.91 -28.36 2.94
N ALA A 25 9.49 -28.56 1.75
CA ALA A 25 10.84 -29.10 1.62
C ALA A 25 11.87 -28.19 2.30
N TYR A 26 11.78 -26.88 2.06
CA TYR A 26 12.65 -25.88 2.70
C TYR A 26 12.49 -25.88 4.23
N ALA A 27 11.25 -25.90 4.74
CA ALA A 27 10.99 -25.94 6.17
C ALA A 27 11.56 -27.20 6.82
N THR A 28 11.38 -28.36 6.16
CA THR A 28 11.92 -29.64 6.63
C THR A 28 13.45 -29.63 6.64
N GLU A 29 14.09 -29.15 5.57
CA GLU A 29 15.55 -29.05 5.46
C GLU A 29 16.16 -28.14 6.55
N ASN A 30 15.45 -27.08 6.94
CA ASN A 30 15.92 -26.09 7.91
C ASN A 30 15.35 -26.29 9.33
N GLY A 31 14.63 -27.38 9.59
CA GLY A 31 14.06 -27.69 10.91
C GLY A 31 12.95 -26.74 11.37
N HIS A 32 12.29 -26.05 10.44
CA HIS A 32 11.10 -25.25 10.74
C HIS A 32 9.87 -26.16 10.90
N PRO A 33 8.97 -25.86 11.84
CA PRO A 33 7.75 -26.65 12.04
C PRO A 33 6.84 -26.57 10.80
N LEU A 34 6.37 -27.72 10.34
CA LEU A 34 5.35 -27.78 9.31
C LEU A 34 3.95 -27.46 9.88
N PRO A 35 3.01 -26.95 9.07
CA PRO A 35 1.64 -26.76 9.49
C PRO A 35 1.03 -28.06 10.03
N SER A 36 0.32 -27.98 11.15
CA SER A 36 -0.34 -29.14 11.78
C SER A 36 -1.61 -29.60 11.05
N ASN A 37 -2.10 -28.82 10.09
CA ASN A 37 -3.30 -29.14 9.33
C ASN A 37 -2.95 -30.02 8.13
N PRO A 38 -3.75 -31.06 7.83
CA PRO A 38 -3.57 -31.84 6.60
C PRO A 38 -3.64 -30.89 5.39
N PRO A 39 -2.90 -31.17 4.30
CA PRO A 39 -3.02 -30.38 3.08
C PRO A 39 -4.50 -30.35 2.69
N ALA A 40 -5.05 -29.14 2.57
CA ALA A 40 -6.44 -28.96 2.22
C ALA A 40 -6.74 -29.76 0.94
N GLN A 41 -7.88 -30.47 0.91
CA GLN A 41 -8.28 -31.17 -0.32
C GLN A 41 -8.32 -30.16 -1.46
N TYR A 42 -7.53 -30.43 -2.49
CA TYR A 42 -7.40 -29.60 -3.67
C TYR A 42 -8.78 -29.44 -4.33
N SER A 43 -9.30 -28.22 -4.33
CA SER A 43 -10.47 -27.81 -5.12
C SER A 43 -10.08 -26.58 -5.93
N THR A 44 -10.27 -26.65 -7.25
CA THR A 44 -10.18 -25.47 -8.12
C THR A 44 -11.41 -24.59 -8.02
N ASP A 45 -12.50 -25.11 -7.45
CA ASP A 45 -13.73 -24.36 -7.29
C ASP A 45 -13.59 -23.42 -6.09
N PRO A 46 -13.89 -22.11 -6.26
CA PRO A 46 -13.85 -21.17 -5.15
C PRO A 46 -14.80 -21.61 -4.05
N ASN A 47 -14.37 -21.42 -2.79
CA ASN A 47 -15.30 -21.54 -1.67
C ASN A 47 -16.43 -20.50 -1.83
N PRO A 48 -17.65 -20.79 -1.37
CA PRO A 48 -18.73 -19.79 -1.40
C PRO A 48 -18.28 -18.53 -0.65
N PRO A 49 -18.72 -17.33 -1.07
CA PRO A 49 -18.43 -16.10 -0.36
C PRO A 49 -18.98 -16.20 1.07
N LEU A 50 -18.25 -15.60 2.00
CA LEU A 50 -18.72 -15.42 3.37
C LEU A 50 -19.98 -14.55 3.40
N ASP A 51 -20.91 -14.91 4.27
CA ASP A 51 -21.92 -13.97 4.77
C ASP A 51 -21.19 -12.94 5.64
N PHE A 52 -21.05 -11.73 5.11
CA PHE A 52 -20.10 -10.73 5.61
C PHE A 52 -20.84 -9.41 5.87
N ASP A 53 -21.01 -9.06 7.14
CA ASP A 53 -21.47 -7.73 7.53
C ASP A 53 -20.31 -6.74 7.41
N ILE A 54 -20.27 -6.04 6.28
CA ILE A 54 -19.21 -5.09 5.97
C ILE A 54 -19.20 -3.90 6.93
N LEU A 55 -20.36 -3.48 7.43
CA LEU A 55 -20.45 -2.31 8.31
C LEU A 55 -19.89 -2.67 9.69
N ASP A 56 -20.29 -3.81 10.25
CA ASP A 56 -19.70 -4.30 11.50
C ASP A 56 -18.20 -4.56 11.33
N ALA A 57 -17.77 -5.21 10.25
CA ALA A 57 -16.35 -5.47 9.99
C ALA A 57 -15.52 -4.17 9.89
N ARG A 58 -16.04 -3.12 9.25
CA ARG A 58 -15.40 -1.79 9.23
C ARG A 58 -15.34 -1.18 10.62
N SER A 59 -16.42 -1.26 11.40
CA SER A 59 -16.47 -0.74 12.77
C SER A 59 -15.49 -1.45 13.70
N GLN A 60 -15.45 -2.78 13.71
CA GLN A 60 -14.50 -3.55 14.53
C GLN A 60 -13.05 -3.25 14.15
N GLN A 61 -12.76 -3.15 12.84
CA GLN A 61 -11.43 -2.78 12.36
C GLN A 61 -11.01 -1.39 12.84
N ALA A 62 -11.89 -0.39 12.70
CA ALA A 62 -11.62 0.98 13.13
C ALA A 62 -11.40 1.07 14.65
N LEU A 63 -12.15 0.32 15.45
CA LEU A 63 -11.95 0.25 16.89
C LEU A 63 -10.58 -0.33 17.24
N SER A 64 -10.19 -1.44 16.61
CA SER A 64 -8.89 -2.08 16.85
C SER A 64 -7.71 -1.17 16.44
N ASP A 65 -7.80 -0.52 15.28
CA ASP A 65 -6.75 0.40 14.83
C ASP A 65 -6.67 1.64 15.73
N HIS A 66 -7.82 2.15 16.20
CA HIS A 66 -7.87 3.29 17.11
C HIS A 66 -7.32 2.97 18.50
N GLU A 67 -7.60 1.79 19.03
CA GLU A 67 -7.05 1.32 20.31
C GLU A 67 -5.51 1.31 20.25
N TRP A 68 -4.94 0.75 19.18
CA TRP A 68 -3.50 0.75 18.99
C TRP A 68 -2.95 2.18 18.86
N SER A 69 -3.55 3.01 18.00
CA SER A 69 -3.11 4.39 17.74
C SER A 69 -3.15 5.26 19.00
N THR A 70 -4.16 5.07 19.86
CA THR A 70 -4.27 5.78 21.15
C THR A 70 -3.13 5.41 22.10
N GLY A 71 -2.68 4.15 22.08
CA GLY A 71 -1.51 3.70 22.83
C GLY A 71 -0.17 4.15 22.25
N HIS A 72 -0.16 4.61 20.99
CA HIS A 72 1.03 4.97 20.22
C HIS A 72 0.84 6.33 19.52
N PRO A 73 0.68 7.44 20.28
CA PRO A 73 0.50 8.75 19.67
C PRO A 73 1.77 9.15 18.91
N PRO A 74 1.71 9.73 17.69
CA PRO A 74 2.91 10.11 16.93
C PRO A 74 3.91 10.97 17.71
N SER A 75 3.43 11.78 18.66
CA SER A 75 4.28 12.59 19.54
C SER A 75 5.22 11.76 20.42
N SER A 76 4.92 10.51 20.73
CA SER A 76 5.80 9.62 21.50
C SER A 76 7.09 9.29 20.76
N ILE A 77 7.10 9.39 19.43
CA ILE A 77 8.28 9.19 18.57
C ILE A 77 8.75 10.51 17.94
N SER A 78 8.32 11.65 18.48
CA SER A 78 8.62 13.00 17.96
C SER A 78 8.14 13.20 16.51
N TYR A 79 6.94 12.73 16.21
CA TYR A 79 6.24 12.99 14.94
C TYR A 79 5.00 13.86 15.16
N ILE A 80 4.61 14.58 14.10
CA ILE A 80 3.42 15.42 14.03
C ILE A 80 2.54 14.87 12.92
N ALA A 81 1.22 14.81 13.16
CA ALA A 81 0.23 14.37 12.19
C ALA A 81 -0.64 15.55 11.73
N HIS A 82 -0.93 15.59 10.44
CA HIS A 82 -1.81 16.55 9.79
C HIS A 82 -2.84 15.82 8.94
N ASP A 83 -4.11 16.14 9.16
CA ASP A 83 -5.20 15.68 8.30
C ASP A 83 -5.61 16.80 7.35
N LEU A 84 -5.80 16.45 6.08
CA LEU A 84 -6.30 17.34 5.03
C LEU A 84 -7.16 16.55 4.03
N THR A 85 -7.71 17.27 3.08
CA THR A 85 -8.54 16.70 2.02
C THR A 85 -7.96 17.07 0.67
N VAL A 86 -7.96 16.11 -0.25
CA VAL A 86 -7.62 16.32 -1.66
C VAL A 86 -8.88 16.09 -2.49
N ILE A 87 -9.22 17.04 -3.34
CA ILE A 87 -10.29 16.90 -4.32
C ILE A 87 -9.76 16.14 -5.54
N VAL A 88 -10.28 14.95 -5.79
CA VAL A 88 -9.84 14.07 -6.88
C VAL A 88 -10.57 14.37 -8.19
N HIS A 89 -10.18 13.72 -9.29
CA HIS A 89 -10.58 14.07 -10.66
C HIS A 89 -12.10 14.08 -10.89
N ASP A 90 -12.86 13.28 -10.13
CA ASP A 90 -14.32 13.20 -10.22
C ASP A 90 -15.04 14.15 -9.24
N GLY A 91 -14.28 15.01 -8.54
CA GLY A 91 -14.78 15.98 -7.58
C GLY A 91 -14.99 15.43 -6.16
N ALA A 92 -14.71 14.15 -5.91
CA ALA A 92 -14.78 13.61 -4.56
C ALA A 92 -13.68 14.19 -3.65
N ALA A 93 -13.97 14.28 -2.36
CA ALA A 93 -13.05 14.70 -1.33
C ALA A 93 -12.41 13.47 -0.66
N ILE A 94 -11.10 13.27 -0.84
CA ILE A 94 -10.35 12.16 -0.26
C ILE A 94 -9.56 12.64 0.95
N SER A 95 -9.73 11.96 2.08
CA SER A 95 -8.96 12.24 3.29
C SER A 95 -7.52 11.78 3.12
N VAL A 96 -6.57 12.62 3.53
CA VAL A 96 -5.14 12.37 3.49
C VAL A 96 -4.55 12.72 4.85
N ARG A 97 -3.83 11.78 5.45
CA ARG A 97 -3.06 12.00 6.67
C ARG A 97 -1.58 12.08 6.33
N ILE A 98 -0.94 13.16 6.74
CA ILE A 98 0.50 13.36 6.62
C ILE A 98 1.13 13.21 8.02
N LEU A 99 2.15 12.38 8.15
CA LEU A 99 3.01 12.36 9.33
C LEU A 99 4.42 12.81 8.95
N HIS A 100 5.04 13.63 9.79
CA HIS A 100 6.44 14.02 9.60
C HIS A 100 7.15 14.17 10.94
N PRO A 101 8.49 14.02 10.99
CA PRO A 101 9.25 14.26 12.21
C PRO A 101 9.14 15.73 12.63
N SER A 102 9.08 15.97 13.94
CA SER A 102 9.20 17.32 14.49
C SER A 102 10.63 17.84 14.33
N LEU A 103 10.80 19.16 14.26
CA LEU A 103 12.14 19.76 14.17
C LEU A 103 13.06 19.34 15.32
N SER A 104 12.52 19.06 16.51
CA SER A 104 13.31 18.59 17.66
C SER A 104 13.92 17.19 17.48
N ARG A 105 13.40 16.41 16.53
CA ARG A 105 13.93 15.09 16.17
C ARG A 105 15.12 15.19 15.22
N LEU A 106 15.12 16.20 14.36
CA LEU A 106 16.14 16.38 13.32
C LEU A 106 17.42 16.95 13.96
N ASP A 107 18.58 16.41 13.56
CA ASP A 107 19.86 16.98 13.95
C ASP A 107 20.18 18.27 13.16
N GLU A 108 21.14 19.08 13.63
CA GLU A 108 21.61 20.30 12.92
C GLU A 108 22.12 19.99 11.49
N LYS A 109 22.40 18.71 11.16
CA LYS A 109 22.83 18.25 9.83
C LYS A 109 21.67 17.81 8.93
N GLY A 110 20.48 17.65 9.49
CA GLY A 110 19.22 17.27 8.84
C GLY A 110 18.34 18.50 8.55
N GLU A 111 18.53 19.60 9.28
CA GLU A 111 17.90 20.88 8.94
C GLU A 111 18.25 21.30 7.50
N GLY A 112 17.23 21.37 6.65
CA GLY A 112 17.35 21.79 5.24
C GLY A 112 17.68 20.67 4.25
N LYS A 113 17.89 19.43 4.68
CA LYS A 113 17.87 18.28 3.75
C LYS A 113 16.42 17.86 3.54
N GLY A 114 15.99 17.79 2.28
CA GLY A 114 14.67 17.26 1.96
C GLY A 114 14.50 15.83 2.47
N LEU A 115 13.43 15.57 3.21
CA LEU A 115 13.07 14.26 3.72
C LEU A 115 12.42 13.41 2.63
N PRO A 116 12.71 12.10 2.55
CA PRO A 116 12.01 11.20 1.65
C PRO A 116 10.52 11.08 2.02
N VAL A 117 9.70 10.75 1.04
CA VAL A 117 8.25 10.58 1.21
C VAL A 117 7.88 9.11 1.06
N LEU A 118 7.18 8.56 2.04
CA LEU A 118 6.54 7.25 2.01
C LEU A 118 5.04 7.43 1.72
N PHE A 119 4.64 7.17 0.48
CA PHE A 119 3.24 7.21 0.06
C PHE A 119 2.56 5.87 0.38
N VAL A 120 1.71 5.87 1.39
CA VAL A 120 1.08 4.67 1.96
C VAL A 120 -0.33 4.48 1.42
N THR A 121 -0.54 3.30 0.86
CA THR A 121 -1.85 2.79 0.45
C THR A 121 -2.25 1.66 1.39
N HIS A 122 -3.28 1.87 2.22
CA HIS A 122 -3.69 0.85 3.20
C HIS A 122 -4.34 -0.38 2.55
N GLY A 123 -4.18 -1.52 3.22
CA GLY A 123 -4.73 -2.82 2.89
C GLY A 123 -6.23 -2.96 3.20
N ARG A 124 -6.60 -4.17 3.65
CA ARG A 124 -7.98 -4.59 4.04
C ARG A 124 -8.97 -4.80 2.88
N GLY A 125 -8.49 -5.38 1.79
CA GLY A 125 -9.32 -5.92 0.71
C GLY A 125 -10.09 -4.86 -0.09
N TRP A 126 -9.63 -3.60 -0.10
CA TRP A 126 -10.31 -2.45 -0.73
C TRP A 126 -11.72 -2.14 -0.18
N MET A 127 -12.14 -2.86 0.86
CA MET A 127 -13.49 -2.79 1.44
C MET A 127 -13.48 -2.19 2.84
N GLN A 128 -12.33 -2.11 3.48
CA GLN A 128 -12.13 -1.62 4.85
C GLN A 128 -10.84 -0.81 4.92
N GLY A 129 -10.57 -0.26 6.11
CA GLY A 129 -9.33 0.42 6.46
C GLY A 129 -9.46 1.94 6.51
N THR A 130 -8.52 2.56 7.21
CA THR A 130 -8.41 4.01 7.42
C THR A 130 -6.94 4.42 7.39
N HIS A 131 -6.65 5.69 7.67
CA HIS A 131 -5.26 6.15 7.89
C HIS A 131 -4.48 5.36 8.95
N LEU A 132 -5.18 4.77 9.92
CA LEU A 132 -4.59 4.06 11.06
C LEU A 132 -4.18 2.62 10.73
N SER A 133 -4.74 2.03 9.67
CA SER A 133 -4.65 0.59 9.42
C SER A 133 -3.23 0.07 9.15
N GLU A 134 -2.32 0.94 8.75
CA GLU A 134 -0.92 0.60 8.44
C GLU A 134 0.06 1.11 9.51
N GLU A 135 -0.39 1.81 10.56
CA GLU A 135 0.48 2.36 11.59
C GLU A 135 1.32 1.24 12.23
N ALA A 136 0.67 0.30 12.91
CA ALA A 136 1.34 -0.73 13.69
C ALA A 136 2.23 -1.69 12.90
N TRP A 137 1.93 -1.93 11.62
CA TRP A 137 2.47 -3.06 10.87
C TRP A 137 3.38 -2.67 9.71
N LEU A 138 3.31 -1.42 9.25
CA LEU A 138 4.06 -0.97 8.08
C LEU A 138 4.96 0.20 8.40
N TYR A 139 4.42 1.32 8.86
CA TYR A 139 5.18 2.58 8.88
C TYR A 139 5.60 3.08 10.26
N TRP A 140 5.02 2.61 11.37
CA TRP A 140 5.44 3.05 12.70
C TRP A 140 6.93 2.78 12.96
N TYR A 141 7.36 1.54 12.76
CA TYR A 141 8.76 1.16 12.91
C TYR A 141 9.69 1.89 11.92
N LEU A 142 9.18 2.24 10.72
CA LEU A 142 9.95 3.04 9.77
C LEU A 142 10.14 4.47 10.28
N CYS A 143 9.11 5.07 10.89
CA CYS A 143 9.20 6.39 11.50
C CYS A 143 10.09 6.41 12.75
N GLU A 144 10.17 5.31 13.50
CA GLU A 144 11.09 5.18 14.64
C GLU A 144 12.56 5.16 14.18
N GLU A 145 12.85 4.44 13.10
CA GLU A 145 14.21 4.23 12.60
C GLU A 145 14.71 5.30 11.62
N PHE A 146 13.81 5.93 10.87
CA PHE A 146 14.14 6.85 9.79
C PHE A 146 13.37 8.17 9.89
N ASP A 147 13.98 9.26 9.41
CA ASP A 147 13.31 10.55 9.26
C ASP A 147 12.63 10.61 7.89
N ILE A 148 11.34 10.31 7.87
CA ILE A 148 10.53 10.18 6.65
C ILE A 148 9.22 10.93 6.79
N VAL A 149 8.69 11.45 5.69
CA VAL A 149 7.32 11.97 5.64
C VAL A 149 6.40 10.86 5.16
N VAL A 150 5.37 10.51 5.92
CA VAL A 150 4.36 9.53 5.53
C VAL A 150 3.16 10.28 4.95
N VAL A 151 2.65 9.85 3.79
CA VAL A 151 1.39 10.32 3.21
C VAL A 151 0.46 9.12 3.10
N SER A 152 -0.52 9.02 3.98
CA SER A 152 -1.50 7.94 4.03
C SER A 152 -2.81 8.38 3.38
N VAL A 153 -3.34 7.57 2.45
CA VAL A 153 -4.55 7.89 1.68
C VAL A 153 -5.72 7.01 2.12
N GLU A 154 -6.83 7.64 2.52
CA GLU A 154 -8.09 6.97 2.88
C GLU A 154 -9.05 7.03 1.68
N TYR A 155 -8.79 6.11 0.75
CA TYR A 155 -9.48 6.00 -0.53
C TYR A 155 -10.91 5.47 -0.38
N ARG A 156 -11.77 5.72 -1.36
CA ARG A 156 -13.15 5.23 -1.34
C ARG A 156 -13.20 3.70 -1.44
N LEU A 157 -14.05 3.10 -0.60
CA LEU A 157 -14.10 1.66 -0.40
C LEU A 157 -15.22 0.99 -1.21
N ALA A 158 -15.00 -0.27 -1.59
CA ALA A 158 -16.04 -1.16 -2.09
C ALA A 158 -16.94 -1.65 -0.95
N PRO A 159 -18.22 -2.01 -1.19
CA PRO A 159 -18.92 -2.10 -2.48
C PRO A 159 -19.44 -0.78 -3.05
N GLU A 160 -19.42 0.30 -2.26
CA GLU A 160 -19.98 1.60 -2.65
C GLU A 160 -19.22 2.19 -3.85
N HIS A 161 -17.90 2.04 -3.82
CA HIS A 161 -16.99 2.46 -4.87
C HIS A 161 -16.17 1.27 -5.35
N ARG A 162 -16.65 0.62 -6.41
CA ARG A 162 -16.04 -0.59 -6.97
C ARG A 162 -14.83 -0.26 -7.86
N PHE A 163 -14.20 -1.30 -8.42
CA PHE A 163 -13.10 -1.10 -9.37
C PHE A 163 -13.54 -0.15 -10.50
N SER A 164 -12.75 0.86 -10.87
CA SER A 164 -11.35 1.19 -10.52
C SER A 164 -11.16 2.29 -9.46
N VAL A 165 -12.22 2.77 -8.82
CA VAL A 165 -12.25 4.04 -8.07
C VAL A 165 -11.13 4.18 -7.05
N TRP A 166 -10.88 3.14 -6.25
CA TRP A 166 -9.86 3.22 -5.20
C TRP A 166 -8.43 3.40 -5.76
N ILE A 167 -8.15 2.91 -6.97
CA ILE A 167 -6.84 3.11 -7.63
C ILE A 167 -6.73 4.57 -8.07
N GLU A 168 -7.79 5.10 -8.66
CA GLU A 168 -7.87 6.47 -9.16
C GLU A 168 -7.74 7.48 -8.03
N ASP A 169 -8.43 7.29 -6.90
CA ASP A 169 -8.30 8.14 -5.72
C ASP A 169 -6.85 8.29 -5.26
N ARG A 170 -6.12 7.18 -5.22
CA ARG A 170 -4.71 7.19 -4.79
C ARG A 170 -3.80 7.75 -5.86
N TRP A 171 -4.09 7.50 -7.13
CA TRP A 171 -3.33 8.06 -8.24
C TRP A 171 -3.40 9.58 -8.22
N ASP A 172 -4.60 10.14 -8.06
CA ASP A 172 -4.81 11.59 -8.04
C ASP A 172 -4.10 12.23 -6.83
N VAL A 173 -4.16 11.61 -5.65
CA VAL A 173 -3.41 12.10 -4.49
C VAL A 173 -1.90 11.98 -4.72
N LEU A 174 -1.41 10.92 -5.34
CA LEU A 174 0.00 10.77 -5.69
C LEU A 174 0.45 11.84 -6.70
N GLU A 175 -0.38 12.19 -7.68
CA GLU A 175 -0.10 13.29 -8.61
C GLU A 175 0.01 14.64 -7.87
N VAL A 176 -0.86 14.90 -6.89
CA VAL A 176 -0.76 16.11 -6.05
C VAL A 176 0.54 16.11 -5.22
N VAL A 177 0.94 14.97 -4.65
CA VAL A 177 2.23 14.83 -3.94
C VAL A 177 3.40 15.17 -4.86
N LEU A 178 3.40 14.62 -6.07
CA LEU A 178 4.51 14.76 -7.03
C LEU A 178 4.56 16.14 -7.69
N ALA A 179 3.43 16.83 -7.78
CA ALA A 179 3.33 18.19 -8.31
C ALA A 179 3.60 19.28 -7.25
N SER A 180 3.69 18.91 -5.97
CA SER A 180 3.91 19.88 -4.89
C SER A 180 5.32 20.49 -4.93
N ASP A 181 5.43 21.78 -4.69
CA ASP A 181 6.73 22.46 -4.66
C ASP A 181 7.48 22.14 -3.35
N THR A 182 8.74 21.73 -3.49
CA THR A 182 9.66 21.43 -2.36
C THR A 182 10.23 22.67 -1.68
N VAL A 183 9.88 23.87 -2.16
CA VAL A 183 10.56 25.11 -1.78
C VAL A 183 9.84 25.77 -0.61
N ARG A 184 10.57 25.97 0.50
CA ARG A 184 10.20 26.93 1.56
C ARG A 184 9.93 28.27 0.87
N SER A 185 8.66 28.67 0.75
CA SER A 185 8.33 30.05 0.43
C SER A 185 8.73 30.93 1.61
N SER A 186 10.01 31.26 1.68
CA SER A 186 10.47 32.41 2.43
C SER A 186 10.00 33.65 1.68
N SER A 187 9.08 34.38 2.31
CA SER A 187 8.46 35.65 1.91
C SER A 187 7.11 35.55 1.21
N SER A 188 6.15 36.19 1.89
CA SER A 188 4.80 36.52 1.47
C SER A 188 4.76 37.34 0.19
N SER A 189 3.91 36.95 -0.75
CA SER A 189 2.96 37.86 -1.38
C SER A 189 1.77 37.04 -1.86
N ALA A 190 0.61 37.26 -1.24
CA ALA A 190 -0.65 36.76 -1.74
C ALA A 190 -0.89 37.42 -3.11
N SER A 191 -0.74 36.66 -4.20
CA SER A 191 -1.21 37.06 -5.52
C SER A 191 -2.35 36.14 -5.92
N SER A 192 -3.51 36.76 -6.07
CA SER A 192 -4.83 36.18 -6.28
C SER A 192 -4.97 35.34 -7.56
N ALA A 193 -5.68 34.22 -7.38
CA ALA A 193 -6.69 33.66 -8.27
C ALA A 193 -6.21 32.97 -9.57
N ALA A 194 -5.72 31.74 -9.38
CA ALA A 194 -6.40 30.55 -9.91
C ALA A 194 -6.27 29.43 -8.86
N GLU A 195 -6.95 29.61 -7.72
CA GLU A 195 -6.89 28.69 -6.57
C GLU A 195 -7.48 27.33 -6.93
N GLY A 196 -6.61 26.35 -7.15
CA GLY A 196 -6.99 24.95 -7.27
C GLY A 196 -7.31 24.40 -5.89
N ALA A 197 -8.33 23.54 -5.76
CA ALA A 197 -8.76 22.97 -4.48
C ALA A 197 -7.68 22.13 -3.75
N ASN A 198 -6.53 21.89 -4.37
CA ASN A 198 -5.41 21.07 -3.87
C ASN A 198 -4.08 21.86 -3.78
N GLU A 199 -4.11 23.18 -3.61
CA GLU A 199 -2.88 23.97 -3.46
C GLU A 199 -1.91 23.38 -2.41
N ASN A 200 -0.61 23.42 -2.75
CA ASN A 200 0.53 22.77 -2.07
C ASN A 200 0.19 22.05 -0.77
N MET A 201 -0.05 20.73 -0.86
CA MET A 201 -0.48 19.90 0.28
C MET A 201 0.51 19.90 1.44
N PHE A 202 1.77 20.24 1.18
CA PHE A 202 2.85 20.29 2.16
C PHE A 202 3.11 21.69 2.72
N ALA A 203 2.31 22.70 2.35
CA ALA A 203 2.51 24.09 2.79
C ALA A 203 2.49 24.28 4.32
N ARG A 204 1.86 23.35 5.05
CA ARG A 204 1.77 23.37 6.52
C ARG A 204 2.96 22.72 7.23
N LEU A 205 3.83 22.03 6.48
CA LEU A 205 4.97 21.33 7.06
C LEU A 205 6.12 22.30 7.35
N ASP A 206 6.75 22.15 8.51
CA ASP A 206 7.95 22.88 8.90
C ASP A 206 9.25 22.20 8.42
N VAL A 207 9.13 21.05 7.75
CA VAL A 207 10.21 20.26 7.17
C VAL A 207 10.28 20.41 5.65
N ALA A 208 11.50 20.29 5.09
CA ALA A 208 11.69 20.22 3.64
C ALA A 208 11.49 18.79 3.15
N LEU A 209 10.98 18.62 1.92
CA LEU A 209 10.78 17.31 1.28
C LEU A 209 11.76 17.11 0.11
N ASP A 210 12.17 15.87 -0.13
CA ASP A 210 12.90 15.45 -1.33
C ASP A 210 11.98 14.55 -2.18
N LEU A 211 11.23 15.18 -3.09
CA LEU A 211 10.31 14.47 -4.00
C LEU A 211 11.01 13.63 -5.06
N LYS A 212 12.36 13.63 -5.12
CA LYS A 212 13.11 12.60 -5.88
C LYS A 212 13.18 11.27 -5.12
N LYS A 213 12.81 11.28 -3.84
CA LYS A 213 12.80 10.13 -2.93
C LYS A 213 11.38 9.79 -2.47
N VAL A 214 10.46 9.63 -3.42
CA VAL A 214 9.11 9.10 -3.15
C VAL A 214 9.15 7.58 -3.23
N PHE A 215 8.75 6.92 -2.15
CA PHE A 215 8.58 5.47 -2.05
C PHE A 215 7.08 5.16 -1.98
N LEU A 216 6.61 4.18 -2.75
CA LEU A 216 5.25 3.67 -2.64
C LEU A 216 5.22 2.49 -1.67
N ALA A 217 4.24 2.42 -0.79
CA ALA A 217 4.15 1.33 0.18
C ALA A 217 2.72 0.92 0.50
N GLY A 218 2.52 -0.35 0.82
CA GLY A 218 1.25 -0.83 1.35
C GLY A 218 1.33 -2.27 1.82
N SER A 219 0.22 -2.74 2.39
CA SER A 219 0.02 -4.14 2.77
C SER A 219 -1.18 -4.75 2.04
N SER A 220 -1.13 -6.04 1.69
CA SER A 220 -2.27 -6.76 1.10
C SER A 220 -2.83 -6.09 -0.18
N SER A 221 -4.11 -5.75 -0.20
CA SER A 221 -4.75 -4.97 -1.28
C SER A 221 -4.08 -3.62 -1.54
N GLY A 222 -3.55 -2.99 -0.48
CA GLY A 222 -2.79 -1.75 -0.55
C GLY A 222 -1.47 -1.95 -1.28
N ALA A 223 -0.70 -2.97 -0.92
CA ALA A 223 0.51 -3.34 -1.65
C ALA A 223 0.21 -3.66 -3.13
N GLY A 224 -0.88 -4.38 -3.41
CA GLY A 224 -1.35 -4.59 -4.78
C GLY A 224 -1.59 -3.28 -5.54
N THR A 225 -2.18 -2.29 -4.88
CA THR A 225 -2.40 -0.96 -5.45
C THR A 225 -1.09 -0.19 -5.63
N SER A 226 -0.16 -0.25 -4.66
CA SER A 226 1.19 0.32 -4.79
C SER A 226 1.96 -0.26 -5.99
N ALA A 227 1.80 -1.55 -6.27
CA ALA A 227 2.36 -2.17 -7.47
C ALA A 227 1.77 -1.55 -8.76
N VAL A 228 0.44 -1.38 -8.82
CA VAL A 228 -0.23 -0.72 -9.97
C VAL A 228 0.23 0.73 -10.13
N LEU A 229 0.26 1.52 -9.04
CA LEU A 229 0.74 2.91 -9.08
C LEU A 229 2.19 2.99 -9.58
N SER A 230 3.05 2.04 -9.21
CA SER A 230 4.43 1.98 -9.72
C SER A 230 4.50 1.77 -11.23
N GLN A 231 3.62 0.93 -11.79
CA GLN A 231 3.51 0.72 -13.23
C GLN A 231 2.97 1.98 -13.91
N MET A 232 1.96 2.63 -13.32
CA MET A 232 1.41 3.89 -13.83
C MET A 232 2.45 5.02 -13.86
N CYS A 233 3.32 5.11 -12.84
CA CYS A 233 4.46 6.02 -12.81
C CYS A 233 5.47 5.70 -13.91
N ARG A 234 5.86 4.42 -14.05
CA ARG A 234 6.76 3.96 -15.12
C ARG A 234 6.23 4.34 -16.50
N ASP A 235 4.97 4.04 -16.78
CA ASP A 235 4.35 4.26 -18.09
C ASP A 235 4.23 5.75 -18.43
N ARG A 236 4.22 6.62 -17.41
CA ARG A 236 4.23 8.09 -17.54
C ARG A 236 5.62 8.71 -17.41
N ASN A 237 6.69 7.92 -17.31
CA ASN A 237 8.06 8.36 -17.09
C ASN A 237 8.25 9.22 -15.82
N ILE A 238 7.48 8.93 -14.77
CA ILE A 238 7.57 9.58 -13.47
C ILE A 238 8.50 8.73 -12.58
N PRO A 239 9.66 9.25 -12.13
CA PRO A 239 10.57 8.49 -11.30
C PRO A 239 10.04 8.38 -9.87
N ILE A 240 10.07 7.17 -9.32
CA ILE A 240 9.91 6.89 -7.88
C ILE A 240 11.18 6.18 -7.39
N ALA A 241 11.51 6.35 -6.11
CA ALA A 241 12.73 5.80 -5.53
C ALA A 241 12.63 4.31 -5.15
N GLY A 242 11.41 3.80 -4.96
CA GLY A 242 11.20 2.38 -4.67
C GLY A 242 9.75 2.05 -4.34
N VAL A 243 9.49 0.76 -4.16
CA VAL A 243 8.18 0.21 -3.80
C VAL A 243 8.36 -0.83 -2.69
N ILE A 244 7.56 -0.73 -1.62
CA ILE A 244 7.53 -1.67 -0.50
C ILE A 244 6.19 -2.42 -0.55
N LEU A 245 6.25 -3.72 -0.85
CA LEU A 245 5.08 -4.55 -1.04
C LEU A 245 4.97 -5.60 0.08
N ASN A 246 4.18 -5.30 1.12
CA ASN A 246 3.93 -6.27 2.17
C ASN A 246 2.75 -7.19 1.76
N VAL A 247 3.01 -8.48 1.59
CA VAL A 247 2.03 -9.52 1.24
C VAL A 247 1.03 -9.13 0.13
N PRO A 248 1.50 -8.71 -1.07
CA PRO A 248 0.64 -8.04 -2.04
C PRO A 248 -0.41 -8.94 -2.71
N VAL A 249 -1.60 -8.38 -2.91
CA VAL A 249 -2.63 -8.98 -3.77
C VAL A 249 -2.44 -8.45 -5.20
N VAL A 250 -1.81 -9.26 -6.06
CA VAL A 250 -1.38 -8.84 -7.42
C VAL A 250 -2.22 -9.43 -8.55
N CYS A 251 -3.08 -10.41 -8.26
CA CYS A 251 -3.86 -11.10 -9.28
C CYS A 251 -5.19 -11.58 -8.70
N ASP A 252 -6.23 -11.53 -9.52
CA ASP A 252 -7.50 -12.16 -9.20
C ASP A 252 -7.37 -13.68 -9.19
N TYR A 253 -8.01 -14.33 -8.22
CA TYR A 253 -7.87 -15.77 -8.09
C TYR A 253 -8.35 -16.58 -9.30
N ARG A 254 -9.28 -16.01 -10.08
CA ARG A 254 -9.83 -16.64 -11.28
C ARG A 254 -8.86 -16.57 -12.47
N HIS A 255 -7.80 -15.79 -12.35
CA HIS A 255 -6.75 -15.65 -13.35
C HIS A 255 -5.45 -16.35 -12.94
N PHE A 256 -5.44 -17.08 -11.84
CA PHE A 256 -4.25 -17.83 -11.45
C PHE A 256 -3.93 -18.99 -12.41
N PRO A 257 -2.63 -19.32 -12.57
CA PRO A 257 -2.19 -20.43 -13.38
C PRO A 257 -2.74 -21.76 -12.85
N SER A 258 -3.22 -22.60 -13.76
CA SER A 258 -3.60 -23.98 -13.48
C SER A 258 -2.46 -24.94 -13.85
N PRO A 259 -2.23 -26.03 -13.09
CA PRO A 259 -1.23 -27.05 -13.44
C PRO A 259 -1.40 -27.60 -14.86
N SER A 260 -2.63 -27.64 -15.37
CA SER A 260 -2.92 -28.13 -16.73
C SER A 260 -2.47 -27.17 -17.84
N HIS A 261 -2.23 -25.89 -17.53
CA HIS A 261 -1.91 -24.85 -18.50
C HIS A 261 -0.55 -24.19 -18.27
N THR A 262 0.23 -24.68 -17.31
CA THR A 262 1.50 -24.04 -16.89
C THR A 262 2.67 -25.01 -17.08
N PRO A 263 3.61 -24.73 -17.99
CA PRO A 263 4.73 -25.64 -18.29
C PRO A 263 5.85 -25.61 -17.25
N VAL A 264 5.69 -24.84 -16.17
CA VAL A 264 6.66 -24.68 -15.08
C VAL A 264 6.08 -25.19 -13.76
N PRO A 265 6.91 -25.73 -12.85
CA PRO A 265 6.45 -26.08 -11.50
C PRO A 265 5.85 -24.88 -10.77
N ILE A 266 4.74 -25.13 -10.06
CA ILE A 266 3.97 -24.14 -9.28
C ILE A 266 3.63 -24.68 -7.87
N SER A 267 4.51 -25.51 -7.30
CA SER A 267 4.48 -26.05 -5.93
C SER A 267 4.27 -24.97 -4.86
N SER A 268 5.01 -23.85 -4.88
CA SER A 268 4.82 -22.76 -3.91
C SER A 268 3.39 -22.21 -3.96
N TYR A 269 2.86 -22.11 -5.17
CA TYR A 269 1.51 -21.64 -5.43
C TYR A 269 0.47 -22.69 -5.01
N MET A 270 0.68 -23.99 -5.30
CA MET A 270 -0.19 -25.07 -4.85
C MET A 270 -0.33 -25.10 -3.32
N GLN A 271 0.76 -24.85 -2.60
CA GLN A 271 0.77 -24.77 -1.13
C GLN A 271 -0.05 -23.58 -0.60
N ALA A 272 -0.22 -22.52 -1.38
CA ALA A 272 -0.92 -21.30 -1.00
C ALA A 272 -2.35 -21.15 -1.57
N ILE A 273 -2.78 -22.04 -2.49
CA ILE A 273 -4.14 -22.03 -3.06
C ILE A 273 -5.23 -21.84 -2.01
N PRO A 274 -5.25 -22.60 -0.89
CA PRO A 274 -6.35 -22.49 0.08
C PRO A 274 -6.49 -21.09 0.67
N THR A 275 -5.40 -20.33 0.75
CA THR A 275 -5.40 -18.92 1.18
C THR A 275 -6.00 -18.04 0.10
N PHE A 276 -5.57 -18.23 -1.15
CA PHE A 276 -5.96 -17.38 -2.28
C PHE A 276 -7.39 -17.61 -2.79
N SER A 277 -7.93 -18.82 -2.66
CA SER A 277 -9.32 -19.19 -2.97
C SER A 277 -10.19 -19.36 -1.72
N SER A 278 -9.73 -18.87 -0.58
CA SER A 278 -10.51 -18.83 0.66
C SER A 278 -11.82 -18.06 0.46
N SER A 279 -12.86 -18.40 1.23
CA SER A 279 -14.13 -17.67 1.19
C SER A 279 -13.95 -16.17 1.41
N ALA A 280 -12.98 -15.77 2.23
CA ALA A 280 -12.65 -14.36 2.45
C ALA A 280 -12.14 -13.68 1.17
N MET A 281 -11.20 -14.30 0.46
CA MET A 281 -10.72 -13.78 -0.82
C MET A 281 -11.85 -13.75 -1.87
N VAL A 282 -12.67 -14.79 -1.94
CA VAL A 282 -13.82 -14.84 -2.85
C VAL A 282 -14.80 -13.70 -2.54
N THR A 283 -15.09 -13.42 -1.26
CA THR A 283 -15.91 -12.27 -0.84
C THR A 283 -15.30 -10.95 -1.30
N VAL A 284 -14.00 -10.73 -1.08
CA VAL A 284 -13.28 -9.53 -1.54
C VAL A 284 -13.49 -9.33 -3.04
N TRP A 285 -13.15 -10.33 -3.85
CA TRP A 285 -13.25 -10.23 -5.31
C TRP A 285 -14.70 -10.05 -5.78
N SER A 286 -15.67 -10.75 -5.18
CA SER A 286 -17.09 -10.61 -5.49
C SER A 286 -17.64 -9.20 -5.23
N THR A 287 -17.13 -8.53 -4.19
CA THR A 287 -17.58 -7.21 -3.74
C THR A 287 -16.93 -6.07 -4.52
N THR A 288 -15.67 -6.27 -4.92
CA THR A 288 -14.83 -5.29 -5.60
C THR A 288 -15.01 -5.29 -7.13
N HIS A 289 -15.64 -6.33 -7.66
CA HIS A 289 -15.92 -6.51 -9.08
C HIS A 289 -16.42 -5.24 -9.77
N PRO A 290 -15.96 -4.93 -11.00
CA PRO A 290 -16.47 -3.79 -11.75
C PRO A 290 -18.00 -3.87 -11.85
N SER A 291 -18.67 -2.73 -11.72
CA SER A 291 -20.12 -2.65 -11.96
C SER A 291 -20.44 -3.13 -13.38
N PRO A 292 -21.58 -3.79 -13.66
CA PRO A 292 -21.99 -4.15 -15.03
C PRO A 292 -22.03 -2.97 -16.02
N ASN A 293 -22.05 -1.74 -15.48
CA ASN A 293 -22.10 -0.49 -16.23
C ASN A 293 -20.72 0.13 -16.50
N THR A 294 -19.62 -0.39 -15.93
CA THR A 294 -18.28 0.04 -16.33
C THR A 294 -17.93 -0.66 -17.64
N GLY A 295 -17.52 0.12 -18.64
CA GLY A 295 -17.22 -0.39 -19.98
C GLY A 295 -16.29 -1.59 -19.96
N SER A 296 -16.35 -2.40 -21.02
CA SER A 296 -15.75 -3.72 -21.17
C SER A 296 -14.21 -3.76 -21.22
N SER A 297 -13.50 -2.87 -20.53
CA SER A 297 -12.04 -2.94 -20.39
C SER A 297 -11.70 -3.76 -19.13
N PRO A 298 -11.40 -5.06 -19.25
CA PRO A 298 -11.03 -5.90 -18.14
C PRO A 298 -9.54 -5.68 -17.90
N LYS A 299 -9.19 -4.63 -17.16
CA LYS A 299 -7.81 -4.45 -16.69
C LYS A 299 -7.74 -4.51 -15.17
N PRO A 300 -8.24 -5.57 -14.51
CA PRO A 300 -8.10 -5.71 -13.08
C PRO A 300 -6.62 -5.98 -12.77
N LEU A 301 -5.94 -4.97 -12.21
CA LEU A 301 -4.70 -5.07 -11.43
C LEU A 301 -3.41 -5.55 -12.12
N LEU A 302 -3.45 -5.89 -13.41
CA LEU A 302 -2.24 -6.13 -14.22
C LEU A 302 -2.34 -5.27 -15.49
N TYR A 303 -1.59 -4.17 -15.52
CA TYR A 303 -1.24 -3.45 -16.74
C TYR A 303 0.13 -3.92 -17.25
#